data_AF-A0A520FWZ1-F1
#
_entry.id   AF-A0A520FWZ1-F1
#
_cell.length_a   1.000
_cell.length_b   1.000
_cell.length_c   1.000
_cell.angle_alpha   90.00
_cell.angle_beta   90.00
_cell.angle_gamma   90.00
#
_symmetry.space_group_name_H-M   'P 1'
#
loop_
_entity.id
_entity.type
_entity.pdbx_description
1 polymer ?
#
loop_
_entity_poly.entity_id
_entity_poly.type
_entity_poly.pdbx_seq_one_letter_code
_entity_poly.pdbx_strand_id
1 'polypeptide(L)'
;NSLDVAGLLKIRGSEIQQRYSELMMLAGGPYALPLIREAMEAGWQGNFPGGNPALAPLASTFFNMRKTTIYGGSNEVQRNIVAQTVLG
;
A
#
# COMPACT_ATOMS: atom_id res chain seq x y z
N ASN A 1 -14.37 -12.36 -20.04
CA ASN A 1 -14.37 -13.53 -19.15
C ASN A 1 -14.23 -13.04 -17.70
N SER A 2 -14.75 -13.73 -16.68
CA SER A 2 -14.66 -13.27 -15.27
C SER A 2 -13.22 -13.23 -14.75
N LEU A 3 -12.35 -14.08 -15.30
CA LEU A 3 -10.91 -14.12 -14.99
C LEU A 3 -10.18 -12.84 -15.47
N ASP A 4 -10.57 -12.27 -16.61
CA ASP A 4 -9.96 -11.03 -17.14
C ASP A 4 -10.25 -9.84 -16.21
N VAL A 5 -11.49 -9.79 -15.71
CA VAL A 5 -11.95 -8.76 -14.78
C VAL A 5 -11.18 -8.87 -13.46
N ALA A 6 -10.92 -10.09 -12.97
CA ALA A 6 -10.10 -10.31 -11.79
C ALA A 6 -8.64 -9.87 -11.98
N GLY A 7 -8.03 -10.16 -13.14
CA GLY A 7 -6.67 -9.71 -13.47
C GLY A 7 -6.55 -8.18 -13.52
N LEU A 8 -7.48 -7.51 -14.21
CA LEU A 8 -7.55 -6.05 -14.26
C LEU A 8 -7.76 -5.43 -12.88
N LEU A 9 -8.66 -5.99 -12.07
CA LEU A 9 -8.90 -5.54 -10.70
C LEU A 9 -7.66 -5.66 -9.83
N LYS A 10 -6.90 -6.77 -9.95
CA LYS A 10 -5.63 -6.95 -9.20
C LYS A 10 -4.60 -5.88 -9.59
N ILE A 11 -4.41 -5.64 -10.89
CA ILE A 11 -3.44 -4.66 -11.39
C ILE A 11 -3.80 -3.27 -10.84
N ARG A 12 -5.03 -2.81 -11.09
CA ARG A 12 -5.44 -1.46 -10.70
C ARG A 12 -5.56 -1.29 -9.19
N GLY A 13 -6.07 -2.29 -8.49
CA GLY A 13 -6.19 -2.29 -7.04
C GLY A 13 -4.83 -2.17 -6.34
N SER A 14 -3.83 -2.94 -6.79
CA SER A 14 -2.47 -2.86 -6.22
C SER A 14 -1.76 -1.55 -6.55
N GLU A 15 -1.93 -1.01 -7.75
CA GLU A 15 -1.38 0.32 -8.13
C GLU A 15 -2.00 1.44 -7.27
N ILE A 16 -3.31 1.39 -7.03
CA ILE A 16 -4.01 2.35 -6.16
C ILE A 16 -3.51 2.23 -4.71
N GLN A 17 -3.33 1.02 -4.18
CA GLN A 17 -2.81 0.83 -2.82
C GLN A 17 -1.41 1.41 -2.63
N GLN A 18 -0.51 1.24 -3.61
CA GLN A 18 0.81 1.87 -3.55
C GLN A 18 0.73 3.39 -3.61
N ARG A 19 -0.06 3.93 -4.55
CA ARG A 19 -0.20 5.38 -4.66
C ARG A 19 -0.84 5.99 -3.41
N TYR A 20 -1.80 5.28 -2.82
CA TYR A 20 -2.44 5.71 -1.59
C TYR A 20 -1.43 5.76 -0.43
N SER A 21 -0.59 4.73 -0.26
CA SER A 21 0.42 4.75 0.81
C SER A 21 1.49 5.83 0.59
N GLU A 22 1.87 6.13 -0.66
CA GLU A 22 2.72 7.29 -0.99
C GLU A 22 2.07 8.61 -0.57
N LEU A 23 0.78 8.78 -0.84
CA LEU A 23 0.04 9.99 -0.45
C LEU A 23 -0.09 10.11 1.07
N MET A 24 -0.24 9.00 1.79
CA MET A 24 -0.22 9.00 3.25
C MET A 24 1.13 9.46 3.80
N MET A 25 2.25 8.99 3.23
CA MET A 25 3.59 9.46 3.59
C MET A 25 3.76 10.96 3.32
N LEU A 26 3.29 11.45 2.17
CA LEU A 26 3.33 12.88 1.84
C LEU A 26 2.50 13.72 2.80
N ALA A 27 1.30 13.26 3.17
CA ALA A 27 0.41 13.96 4.10
C ALA A 27 0.99 13.99 5.53
N GLY A 28 1.63 12.90 5.98
CA GLY A 28 2.29 12.83 7.28
C GLY A 28 3.62 13.59 7.35
N GLY A 29 4.24 13.89 6.21
CA GLY A 29 5.48 14.65 6.12
C GLY A 29 6.61 14.02 6.97
N PRO A 30 7.43 14.83 7.66
CA PRO A 30 8.49 14.32 8.53
C PRO A 30 8.00 13.39 9.65
N TYR A 31 6.74 13.55 10.09
CA TYR A 31 6.15 12.76 11.17
C TYR A 31 5.65 11.38 10.73
N ALA A 32 5.75 11.05 9.44
CA ALA A 32 5.50 9.69 8.94
C ALA A 32 6.70 8.74 9.13
N LEU A 33 7.89 9.27 9.44
CA LEU A 33 9.15 8.52 9.56
C LEU A 33 9.38 7.84 10.93
N PRO A 34 8.99 8.43 12.09
CA PRO A 34 9.22 7.81 13.38
C PRO A 34 8.52 6.45 13.50
N LEU A 35 9.29 5.41 13.81
CA LEU A 35 8.77 4.07 14.07
C LEU A 35 8.77 3.80 15.58
N ILE A 36 7.66 4.15 16.23
CA ILE A 36 7.41 3.86 17.66
C ILE A 36 6.33 2.79 17.69
N ARG A 37 6.69 1.54 18.05
CA ARG A 37 5.77 0.39 17.94
C ARG A 37 4.66 0.47 18.98
N GLU A 38 5.01 0.92 20.17
CA GLU A 38 4.13 1.14 21.31
C GLU A 38 3.03 2.15 20.96
N ALA A 39 3.34 3.15 20.13
CA ALA A 39 2.37 4.15 19.65
C ALA A 39 1.29 3.58 18.72
N MET A 40 1.45 2.34 18.24
CA MET A 40 0.44 1.62 17.45
C MET A 40 -0.53 0.82 18.34
N GLU A 41 -0.24 0.67 19.62
CA GLU A 41 -1.06 -0.08 20.56
C GLU A 41 -2.28 0.75 21.01
N ALA A 42 -3.43 0.09 21.15
CA ALA A 42 -4.64 0.75 21.60
C ALA A 42 -4.46 1.30 23.03
N GLY A 43 -4.81 2.56 23.24
CA GLY A 43 -4.73 3.21 24.54
C GLY A 43 -3.35 3.75 24.92
N TRP A 44 -2.36 3.72 24.02
CA TRP A 44 -1.06 4.34 24.26
C TRP A 44 -1.19 5.86 24.54
N GLN A 45 -0.55 6.33 25.61
CA GLN A 45 -0.62 7.73 26.09
C GLN A 45 0.72 8.47 26.00
N GLY A 46 1.69 7.93 25.24
CA GLY A 46 3.00 8.54 25.10
C GLY A 46 2.98 9.77 24.18
N ASN A 47 4.11 10.48 24.14
CA ASN A 47 4.27 11.64 23.26
C ASN A 47 4.80 11.18 21.88
N PHE A 48 4.00 11.35 20.82
CA PHE A 48 4.42 11.08 19.45
C PHE A 48 4.97 12.36 18.79
N PRO A 49 6.07 12.30 18.02
CA PRO A 49 6.54 13.45 17.25
C PRO A 49 5.44 14.03 16.34
N GLY A 50 5.10 15.31 16.50
CA GLY A 50 3.99 15.94 15.78
C GLY A 50 2.61 15.76 16.42
N GLY A 51 2.54 15.14 17.60
CA GLY A 51 1.34 15.10 18.45
C GLY A 51 0.22 14.17 17.97
N ASN A 52 0.40 13.45 16.87
CA ASN A 52 -0.61 12.55 16.32
C ASN A 52 -0.09 11.11 16.19
N PRO A 53 -0.39 10.22 17.16
CA PRO A 53 0.03 8.82 17.13
C PRO A 53 -0.52 8.02 15.93
N ALA A 54 -1.59 8.50 15.26
CA ALA A 54 -2.11 7.85 14.06
C ALA A 54 -1.12 7.86 12.87
N LEU A 55 -0.05 8.65 12.94
CA LEU A 55 1.02 8.68 11.95
C LEU A 55 2.06 7.57 12.15
N ALA A 56 2.09 6.92 13.32
CA ALA A 56 3.06 5.87 13.64
C ALA A 56 3.08 4.72 12.60
N PRO A 57 1.95 4.22 12.07
CA PRO A 57 1.97 3.09 11.13
C PRO A 57 2.38 3.45 9.70
N LEU A 58 2.62 4.73 9.36
CA LEU A 58 2.73 5.15 7.96
C LEU A 58 3.94 4.54 7.25
N ALA A 59 5.14 4.63 7.83
CA ALA A 59 6.34 4.05 7.22
C ALA A 59 6.21 2.53 7.02
N SER A 60 5.74 1.80 8.04
CA SER A 60 5.57 0.34 7.95
C SER A 60 4.51 -0.04 6.91
N THR A 61 3.41 0.71 6.84
CA THR A 61 2.35 0.53 5.83
C THR A 61 2.89 0.79 4.43
N PHE A 62 3.62 1.89 4.22
CA PHE A 62 4.24 2.21 2.94
C PHE A 62 5.14 1.09 2.44
N PHE A 63 6.08 0.62 3.29
CA PHE A 63 6.97 -0.48 2.92
C PHE A 63 6.22 -1.78 2.64
N ASN A 64 5.20 -2.09 3.44
CA ASN A 64 4.39 -3.29 3.25
C ASN A 64 3.56 -3.23 1.95
N MET A 65 3.01 -2.07 1.59
CA MET A 65 2.21 -1.91 0.36
C MET A 65 3.04 -2.06 -0.92
N ARG A 66 4.37 -1.87 -0.89
CA ARG A 66 5.24 -2.11 -2.05
C ARG A 66 5.19 -3.54 -2.57
N LYS A 67 4.86 -4.52 -1.73
CA LYS A 67 4.77 -5.92 -2.15
C LYS A 67 3.57 -6.20 -3.06
N THR A 68 2.50 -5.40 -2.97
CA THR A 68 1.18 -5.68 -3.58
C THR A 68 1.19 -5.80 -5.10
N THR A 69 2.10 -5.11 -5.78
CA THR A 69 2.26 -5.20 -7.24
C THR A 69 3.09 -6.42 -7.67
N ILE A 70 3.64 -7.19 -6.73
CA ILE A 70 4.57 -8.30 -6.98
C ILE A 70 3.98 -9.65 -6.51
N TYR A 71 3.55 -9.74 -5.25
CA TYR A 71 3.06 -11.02 -4.71
C TYR A 71 1.69 -11.39 -5.33
N GLY A 72 1.43 -12.69 -5.43
CA GLY A 72 0.24 -13.20 -6.14
C GLY A 72 0.33 -13.04 -7.67
N GLY A 73 1.55 -12.86 -8.20
CA GLY A 73 1.84 -12.60 -9.60
C GLY A 73 2.10 -11.12 -9.88
N SER A 74 3.25 -10.81 -10.48
CA SER A 74 3.63 -9.43 -10.82
C SER A 74 2.59 -8.77 -11.73
N ASN A 75 2.37 -7.46 -11.55
CA ASN A 75 1.51 -6.68 -12.44
C ASN A 75 1.94 -6.77 -13.91
N GLU A 76 3.23 -6.96 -14.19
CA GLU A 76 3.73 -7.17 -15.56
C GLU A 76 3.23 -8.49 -16.15
N VAL A 77 3.35 -9.57 -15.39
CA VAL A 77 2.86 -10.90 -15.80
C VAL A 77 1.34 -10.87 -15.96
N GLN A 78 0.62 -10.22 -15.04
CA GLN A 78 -0.84 -10.07 -15.12
C GLN A 78 -1.25 -9.25 -16.35
N ARG A 79 -0.52 -8.17 -16.70
CA ARG A 79 -0.78 -7.42 -17.94
C ARG A 79 -0.60 -8.30 -19.17
N ASN A 80 0.42 -9.16 -19.20
CA ASN A 80 0.64 -10.08 -20.34
C ASN A 80 -0.50 -11.10 -20.46
N ILE A 81 -0.95 -11.69 -19.35
CA ILE A 81 -2.07 -12.65 -19.33
C ILE A 81 -3.36 -11.97 -19.83
N VAL A 82 -3.67 -10.77 -19.31
CA VAL A 82 -4.84 -10.00 -19.74
C VAL A 82 -4.73 -9.62 -21.22
N ALA A 83 -3.56 -9.20 -21.70
CA ALA A 83 -3.35 -8.86 -23.11
C ALA A 83 -3.63 -10.07 -24.02
N GLN A 84 -3.06 -11.24 -23.71
CA GLN A 84 -3.30 -12.49 -24.46
C GLN A 84 -4.79 -12.88 -24.47
N THR A 85 -5.48 -12.68 -23.34
CA THR A 85 -6.88 -13.12 -23.23
C THR A 85 -7.85 -12.15 -23.91
N VAL A 86 -7.55 -10.85 -23.90
CA VAL A 86 -8.42 -9.78 -24.42
C VAL A 86 -8.11 -9.44 -25.88
N LEU A 87 -6.84 -9.46 -26.28
CA LEU A 87 -6.40 -8.99 -27.60
C LEU A 87 -6.06 -10.15 -28.58
N GLY A 88 -5.88 -11.38 -28.09
CA GLY A 88 -5.40 -12.52 -28.87
C GLY A 88 -3.88 -12.58 -28.97
#